data_AF-A0A9E2LBX2-F1
#
_entry.id   AF-A0A9E2LBX2-F1
#
_cell.length_a   1.000
_cell.length_b   1.000
_cell.length_c   1.000
_cell.angle_alpha   90.00
_cell.angle_beta   90.00
_cell.angle_gamma   90.00
#
_symmetry.space_group_name_H-M   'P 1'
#
loop_
_entity.id
_entity.type
_entity.pdbx_description
1 polymer ?
#
loop_
_entity_poly.entity_id
_entity_poly.type
_entity_poly.pdbx_seq_one_letter_code
_entity_poly.pdbx_strand_id
1 'polypeptide(L)'
;MRIGGRTLIGAGLAAALLLCAAAAATAGQDDAAVTPAARGVTQVLTAAELAAWGRDRNDAGALIMAARLLAEVPLRQAEGDGDDETPFLTASGLLDEAAAMAGDNPGLIDAIDRLRDPLTRGVRSSAFGAGPVLTVKSLQARERWAFDLEARGGEILRVAAIGDGDTNIDLTVRDARGAVVCRDGFGDHYPVCTVSPRTGGQMQVDIVNRGDVWTKVQILSN
;
A
#
# COMPACT_ATOMS: atom_id res chain seq x y z
N MET A 1 64.94 42.35 -49.74
CA MET A 1 65.06 42.77 -48.33
C MET A 1 63.74 42.42 -47.63
N ARG A 2 63.78 41.46 -46.68
CA ARG A 2 62.70 40.97 -45.77
C ARG A 2 61.45 40.31 -46.43
N ILE A 3 61.30 38.98 -46.34
CA ILE A 3 60.50 38.18 -45.37
C ILE A 3 58.99 38.51 -45.49
N GLY A 4 58.03 37.62 -45.72
CA GLY A 4 57.94 36.15 -45.72
C GLY A 4 56.46 35.73 -45.52
N GLY A 5 56.16 34.44 -45.70
CA GLY A 5 54.92 33.76 -45.26
C GLY A 5 53.75 33.76 -46.27
N ARG A 6 53.41 32.63 -46.93
CA ARG A 6 52.54 31.51 -46.45
C ARG A 6 51.13 32.04 -46.11
N THR A 7 49.99 31.53 -46.61
CA THR A 7 49.61 30.17 -47.03
C THR A 7 48.11 30.15 -47.42
N LEU A 8 47.70 29.14 -48.24
CA LEU A 8 46.41 28.40 -48.26
C LEU A 8 45.15 29.17 -48.73
N ILE A 9 44.55 28.90 -49.91
CA ILE A 9 43.81 27.71 -50.39
C ILE A 9 42.60 27.32 -49.53
N GLY A 10 41.41 27.34 -50.17
CA GLY A 10 40.26 26.46 -49.88
C GLY A 10 39.13 27.15 -49.12
N ALA A 11 38.09 27.68 -49.77
CA ALA A 11 36.97 27.00 -50.44
C ALA A 11 35.90 26.43 -49.48
N GLY A 12 34.66 26.89 -49.70
CA GLY A 12 33.45 26.06 -49.52
C GLY A 12 32.78 26.10 -48.17
N LEU A 13 31.95 27.12 -47.93
CA LEU A 13 30.92 27.10 -46.90
C LEU A 13 29.78 26.17 -47.37
N ALA A 14 29.77 24.91 -46.95
CA ALA A 14 28.63 24.01 -47.11
C ALA A 14 28.05 23.71 -45.72
N ALA A 15 26.99 24.41 -45.37
CA ALA A 15 26.24 24.18 -44.14
C ALA A 15 25.40 22.89 -44.30
N ALA A 16 25.89 21.78 -43.75
CA ALA A 16 25.14 20.55 -43.61
C ALA A 16 24.25 20.64 -42.36
N LEU A 17 22.94 20.76 -42.57
CA LEU A 17 21.92 20.56 -41.54
C LEU A 17 21.95 19.09 -41.08
N LEU A 18 22.59 18.84 -39.93
CA LEU A 18 22.43 17.60 -39.18
C LEU A 18 21.03 17.59 -38.52
N LEU A 19 20.06 16.93 -39.16
CA LEU A 19 18.87 16.46 -38.47
C LEU A 19 19.28 15.32 -37.54
N CYS A 20 19.53 15.65 -36.26
CA CYS A 20 19.49 14.67 -35.19
C CYS A 20 18.06 14.16 -35.05
N ALA A 21 17.77 12.99 -35.63
CA ALA A 21 16.62 12.19 -35.25
C ALA A 21 16.83 11.72 -33.81
N ALA A 22 16.37 12.51 -32.84
CA ALA A 22 16.17 12.03 -31.49
C ALA A 22 15.04 11.00 -31.54
N ALA A 23 15.40 9.72 -31.69
CA ALA A 23 14.52 8.63 -31.31
C ALA A 23 14.30 8.76 -29.81
N ALA A 24 13.24 9.49 -29.43
CA ALA A 24 12.69 9.41 -28.10
C ALA A 24 12.19 7.98 -27.93
N ALA A 25 13.03 7.13 -27.35
CA ALA A 25 12.57 5.91 -26.73
C ALA A 25 11.60 6.33 -25.62
N THR A 26 10.31 6.35 -25.94
CA THR A 26 9.26 6.32 -24.93
C THR A 26 9.47 5.00 -24.20
N ALA A 27 10.22 5.04 -23.10
CA ALA A 27 10.20 3.96 -22.12
C ALA A 27 8.72 3.77 -21.78
N GLY A 28 8.14 2.67 -22.26
CA GLY A 28 6.75 2.34 -22.00
C GLY A 28 6.54 2.44 -20.50
N GLN A 29 5.62 3.29 -20.09
CA GLN A 29 5.06 3.21 -18.76
C GLN A 29 4.51 1.79 -18.66
N ASP A 30 5.11 0.97 -17.80
CA ASP A 30 4.74 -0.43 -17.64
C ASP A 30 3.24 -0.49 -17.29
N ASP A 31 2.41 -0.98 -18.22
CA ASP A 31 0.96 -1.20 -18.06
C ASP A 31 0.70 -2.38 -17.12
N ALA A 32 1.25 -2.33 -15.90
CA ALA A 32 1.00 -3.35 -14.89
C ALA A 32 -0.47 -3.32 -14.47
N ALA A 33 -1.14 -4.47 -14.55
CA ALA A 33 -2.55 -4.58 -14.26
C ALA A 33 -2.84 -4.35 -12.77
N VAL A 34 -3.76 -3.44 -12.46
CA VAL A 34 -4.28 -3.28 -11.09
C VAL A 34 -5.32 -4.37 -10.82
N THR A 35 -4.96 -5.35 -10.00
CA THR A 35 -5.86 -6.46 -9.68
C THR A 35 -6.98 -6.04 -8.73
N PRO A 36 -8.11 -6.79 -8.67
CA PRO A 36 -9.14 -6.58 -7.66
C PRO A 36 -8.61 -6.63 -6.23
N ALA A 37 -7.67 -7.53 -5.92
CA ALA A 37 -7.06 -7.63 -4.60
C ALA A 37 -6.16 -6.42 -4.29
N ALA A 38 -5.40 -5.90 -5.26
CA ALA A 38 -4.61 -4.66 -5.10
C ALA A 38 -5.50 -3.44 -4.83
N ARG A 39 -6.69 -3.35 -5.46
CA ARG A 39 -7.70 -2.35 -5.11
C ARG A 39 -8.27 -2.57 -3.71
N GLY A 40 -8.41 -3.83 -3.30
CA GLY A 40 -8.82 -4.20 -1.94
C GLY A 40 -7.85 -3.70 -0.88
N VAL A 41 -6.53 -3.81 -1.10
CA VAL A 41 -5.52 -3.23 -0.19
C VAL A 41 -5.73 -1.71 -0.04
N THR A 42 -5.91 -1.01 -1.15
CA THR A 42 -6.19 0.44 -1.13
C THR A 42 -7.50 0.76 -0.39
N GLN A 43 -8.56 -0.01 -0.59
CA GLN A 43 -9.85 0.19 0.08
C GLN A 43 -9.73 0.03 1.61
N VAL A 44 -8.97 -0.96 2.07
CA VAL A 44 -8.75 -1.20 3.51
C VAL A 44 -7.89 -0.10 4.13
N LEU A 45 -6.85 0.37 3.42
CA LEU A 45 -6.05 1.52 3.88
C LEU A 45 -6.90 2.78 4.03
N THR A 46 -7.73 3.10 3.03
CA THR A 46 -8.68 4.22 3.13
C THR A 46 -9.60 4.09 4.33
N ALA A 47 -10.09 2.87 4.63
CA ALA A 47 -10.90 2.63 5.82
C ALA A 47 -10.10 2.83 7.11
N ALA A 48 -8.84 2.39 7.16
CA ALA A 48 -7.96 2.56 8.31
C ALA A 48 -7.66 4.04 8.61
N GLU A 49 -7.29 4.81 7.58
CA GLU A 49 -7.03 6.25 7.68
C GLU A 49 -8.29 7.01 8.11
N LEU A 50 -9.45 6.67 7.54
CA LEU A 50 -10.72 7.28 7.93
C LEU A 50 -11.08 6.95 9.38
N ALA A 51 -10.81 5.72 9.82
CA ALA A 51 -11.02 5.33 11.21
C ALA A 51 -10.11 6.12 12.16
N ALA A 52 -8.81 6.27 11.84
CA ALA A 52 -7.89 7.08 12.61
C ALA A 52 -8.36 8.54 12.70
N TRP A 53 -8.72 9.15 11.56
CA TRP A 53 -9.26 10.50 11.53
C TRP A 53 -10.53 10.65 12.38
N GLY A 54 -11.40 9.64 12.37
CA GLY A 54 -12.61 9.58 13.18
C GLY A 54 -12.33 9.50 14.67
N ARG A 55 -11.37 8.66 15.09
CA ARG A 55 -10.94 8.57 16.50
C ARG A 55 -10.39 9.89 17.01
N ASP A 56 -9.52 10.53 16.24
CA ASP A 56 -8.91 11.83 16.59
C ASP A 56 -9.95 12.94 16.82
N ARG A 57 -11.11 12.84 16.16
CA ARG A 57 -12.19 13.83 16.21
C ARG A 57 -13.39 13.40 17.02
N ASN A 58 -13.35 12.19 17.59
CA ASN A 58 -14.50 11.58 18.24
C ASN A 58 -15.74 11.58 17.32
N ASP A 59 -15.55 11.22 16.05
CA ASP A 59 -16.57 11.21 14.99
C ASP A 59 -17.03 9.76 14.71
N ALA A 60 -18.18 9.39 15.29
CA ALA A 60 -18.81 8.09 15.09
C ALA A 60 -19.22 7.84 13.62
N GLY A 61 -19.58 8.89 12.87
CA GLY A 61 -19.98 8.78 11.47
C GLY A 61 -18.82 8.34 10.58
N ALA A 62 -17.62 8.85 10.85
CA ALA A 62 -16.39 8.41 10.18
C ALA A 62 -16.10 6.92 10.44
N LEU A 63 -16.26 6.46 11.68
CA LEU A 63 -16.07 5.04 12.03
C LEU A 63 -17.10 4.12 11.36
N ILE A 64 -18.37 4.52 11.31
CA ILE A 64 -19.43 3.82 10.58
C ILE A 64 -19.06 3.70 9.09
N MET A 65 -18.56 4.78 8.51
CA MET A 65 -18.22 4.80 7.10
C MET A 65 -16.98 3.94 6.81
N ALA A 66 -15.94 4.02 7.65
CA ALA A 66 -14.78 3.13 7.61
C ALA A 66 -15.19 1.65 7.73
N ALA A 67 -16.08 1.32 8.66
CA ALA A 67 -16.59 -0.04 8.84
C ALA A 67 -17.26 -0.59 7.57
N ARG A 68 -18.08 0.23 6.90
CA ARG A 68 -18.71 -0.17 5.64
C ARG A 68 -17.70 -0.37 4.50
N LEU A 69 -16.73 0.54 4.36
CA LEU A 69 -15.67 0.39 3.37
C LEU A 69 -14.90 -0.92 3.57
N LEU A 70 -14.59 -1.25 4.83
CA LEU A 70 -13.90 -2.48 5.20
C LEU A 70 -14.77 -3.73 4.95
N ALA A 71 -16.07 -3.64 5.24
CA ALA A 71 -17.03 -4.72 5.05
C ALA A 71 -17.19 -5.18 3.59
N GLU A 72 -16.86 -4.33 2.63
CA GLU A 72 -16.95 -4.65 1.20
C GLU A 72 -15.78 -5.53 0.70
N VAL A 73 -14.68 -5.57 1.46
CA VAL A 73 -13.44 -6.26 1.08
C VAL A 73 -13.36 -7.63 1.77
N PRO A 74 -13.41 -8.75 1.03
CA PRO A 74 -13.14 -10.06 1.59
C PRO A 74 -11.65 -10.18 1.92
N LEU A 75 -11.30 -10.41 3.18
CA LEU A 75 -9.90 -10.63 3.59
C LEU A 75 -9.65 -12.13 3.72
N ARG A 76 -8.49 -12.59 3.24
CA ARG A 76 -8.05 -13.99 3.41
C ARG A 76 -6.88 -14.04 4.37
N GLN A 77 -7.03 -14.74 5.48
CA GLN A 77 -5.92 -14.99 6.40
C GLN A 77 -4.80 -15.75 5.67
N ALA A 78 -3.55 -15.28 5.82
CA ALA A 78 -2.37 -16.00 5.36
C ALA A 78 -2.17 -17.27 6.19
N GLU A 79 -1.62 -18.29 5.55
CA GLU A 79 -1.14 -19.49 6.24
C GLU A 79 0.35 -19.32 6.53
N GLY A 80 0.78 -19.40 7.79
CA GLY A 80 2.16 -19.80 8.15
C GLY A 80 3.23 -18.74 8.43
N ASP A 81 3.02 -17.44 8.22
CA ASP A 81 4.06 -16.41 8.47
C ASP A 81 3.72 -15.39 9.58
N GLY A 82 2.44 -15.23 9.92
CA GLY A 82 1.98 -14.35 11.01
C GLY A 82 1.89 -15.05 12.35
N ASP A 83 1.54 -14.27 13.37
CA ASP A 83 0.94 -14.88 14.55
C ASP A 83 -0.51 -15.28 14.19
N ASP A 84 -1.01 -16.40 14.71
CA ASP A 84 -2.43 -16.81 14.61
C ASP A 84 -3.34 -15.89 15.48
N GLU A 85 -3.10 -14.59 15.38
CA GLU A 85 -3.77 -13.54 16.11
C GLU A 85 -5.01 -13.03 15.37
N THR A 86 -5.95 -12.50 16.15
CA THR A 86 -7.15 -11.89 15.61
C THR A 86 -6.82 -10.52 15.00
N PRO A 87 -7.37 -10.21 13.81
CA PRO A 87 -7.33 -8.86 13.27
C PRO A 87 -7.95 -7.86 14.26
N PHE A 88 -7.27 -6.75 14.50
CA PHE A 88 -7.75 -5.64 15.31
C PHE A 88 -8.59 -4.64 14.50
N LEU A 89 -8.22 -4.37 13.24
CA LEU A 89 -9.01 -3.54 12.33
C LEU A 89 -10.06 -4.43 11.65
N THR A 90 -11.27 -4.43 12.22
CA THR A 90 -12.43 -5.18 11.73
C THR A 90 -13.64 -4.27 11.57
N ALA A 91 -14.52 -4.58 10.63
CA ALA A 91 -15.73 -3.80 10.44
C ALA A 91 -16.63 -3.82 11.69
N SER A 92 -16.72 -4.96 12.38
CA SER A 92 -17.44 -5.06 13.66
C SER A 92 -16.79 -4.22 14.75
N GLY A 93 -15.47 -4.28 14.91
CA GLY A 93 -14.75 -3.49 15.91
C GLY A 93 -14.95 -1.99 15.72
N LEU A 94 -14.89 -1.52 14.46
CA LEU A 94 -15.16 -0.11 14.14
C LEU A 94 -16.61 0.30 14.46
N LEU A 95 -17.59 -0.59 14.26
CA LEU A 95 -18.98 -0.31 14.64
C LEU A 95 -19.18 -0.33 16.16
N ASP A 96 -18.44 -1.15 16.90
CA ASP A 96 -18.48 -1.16 18.36
C ASP A 96 -17.88 0.12 18.94
N GLU A 97 -16.77 0.59 18.39
CA GLU A 97 -16.18 1.90 18.71
C GLU A 97 -17.16 3.05 18.36
N ALA A 98 -17.77 3.01 17.17
CA ALA A 98 -18.76 3.99 16.78
C ALA A 98 -19.97 4.03 17.72
N ALA A 99 -20.44 2.87 18.18
CA ALA A 99 -21.54 2.76 19.14
C ALA A 99 -21.19 3.40 20.48
N ALA A 100 -19.96 3.23 20.95
CA ALA A 100 -19.48 3.89 22.16
C ALA A 100 -19.44 5.42 22.02
N MET A 101 -19.17 5.93 20.82
CA MET A 101 -19.16 7.38 20.52
C MET A 101 -20.55 7.96 20.23
N ALA A 102 -21.49 7.15 19.76
CA ALA A 102 -22.82 7.61 19.29
C ALA A 102 -23.72 8.13 20.43
N GLY A 103 -23.49 7.70 21.66
CA GLY A 103 -24.38 8.00 22.80
C GLY A 103 -25.82 7.61 22.49
N ASP A 104 -26.77 8.50 22.80
CA ASP A 104 -28.21 8.29 22.55
C ASP A 104 -28.67 8.79 21.17
N ASN A 105 -27.78 9.04 20.21
CA ASN A 105 -28.16 9.55 18.89
C ASN A 105 -28.87 8.45 18.07
N PRO A 106 -30.19 8.55 17.84
CA PRO A 106 -30.94 7.49 17.19
C PRO A 106 -30.52 7.27 15.74
N GLY A 107 -30.10 8.32 15.02
CA GLY A 107 -29.67 8.21 13.63
C GLY A 107 -28.36 7.43 13.46
N LEU A 108 -27.44 7.55 14.41
CA LEU A 108 -26.19 6.80 14.41
C LEU A 108 -26.41 5.35 14.83
N ILE A 109 -27.23 5.12 15.86
CA ILE A 109 -27.63 3.78 16.30
C ILE A 109 -28.27 3.01 15.14
N ASP A 110 -29.26 3.61 14.46
CA ASP A 110 -29.93 3.00 13.31
C ASP A 110 -28.96 2.72 12.14
N ALA A 111 -27.93 3.55 11.94
CA ALA A 111 -26.91 3.32 10.91
C ALA A 111 -25.99 2.14 11.27
N ILE A 112 -25.59 2.03 12.53
CA ILE A 112 -24.77 0.94 13.05
C ILE A 112 -25.51 -0.39 12.91
N ASP A 113 -26.76 -0.45 13.36
CA ASP A 113 -27.55 -1.69 13.35
C ASP A 113 -27.82 -2.19 11.93
N ARG A 114 -28.07 -1.28 10.98
CA ARG A 114 -28.22 -1.61 9.56
C ARG A 114 -26.96 -2.20 8.94
N LEU A 115 -25.77 -1.83 9.42
CA LEU A 115 -24.51 -2.39 8.91
C LEU A 115 -24.13 -3.69 9.60
N ARG A 116 -24.50 -3.90 10.87
CA ARG A 116 -24.26 -5.16 11.59
C ARG A 116 -24.98 -6.35 10.95
N ASP A 117 -26.22 -6.17 10.51
CA ASP A 117 -27.01 -7.28 9.95
C ASP A 117 -26.36 -7.93 8.69
N PRO A 118 -25.93 -7.18 7.67
CA PRO A 118 -25.19 -7.74 6.53
C PRO A 118 -23.83 -8.36 6.88
N LEU A 119 -23.10 -7.82 7.87
CA LEU A 119 -21.78 -8.34 8.27
C LEU A 119 -21.84 -9.82 8.70
N THR A 120 -22.94 -10.23 9.33
CA THR A 120 -23.14 -11.63 9.76
C THR A 120 -23.36 -12.60 8.58
N ARG A 121 -23.76 -12.09 7.42
CA ARG A 121 -24.12 -12.89 6.24
C ARG A 121 -22.97 -13.13 5.27
N GLY A 122 -21.84 -12.44 5.47
CA GLY A 122 -20.64 -12.53 4.65
C GLY A 122 -20.80 -11.93 3.24
N VAL A 123 -19.69 -11.51 2.63
CA VAL A 123 -19.68 -10.96 1.27
C VAL A 123 -19.74 -12.11 0.25
N ARG A 124 -20.92 -12.38 -0.31
CA ARG A 124 -21.11 -13.47 -1.29
C ARG A 124 -20.46 -13.20 -2.66
N SER A 125 -20.31 -11.93 -3.01
CA SER A 125 -19.65 -11.47 -4.23
C SER A 125 -19.06 -10.09 -3.99
N SER A 126 -17.75 -9.92 -4.17
CA SER A 126 -17.06 -8.65 -3.98
C SER A 126 -16.45 -8.16 -5.29
N ALA A 127 -16.48 -6.84 -5.51
CA ALA A 127 -15.72 -6.19 -6.58
C ALA A 127 -14.20 -6.35 -6.43
N PHE A 128 -13.74 -6.87 -5.28
CA PHE A 128 -12.33 -7.13 -4.96
C PHE A 128 -11.93 -8.61 -5.19
N GLY A 129 -12.79 -9.42 -5.82
CA GLY A 129 -12.52 -10.83 -6.11
C GLY A 129 -12.42 -11.65 -4.82
N ALA A 130 -11.38 -12.48 -4.70
CA ALA A 130 -11.07 -13.19 -3.45
C ALA A 130 -10.44 -12.26 -2.39
N GLY A 131 -10.12 -11.01 -2.77
CA GLY A 131 -9.54 -9.97 -1.94
C GLY A 131 -8.11 -10.25 -1.45
N PRO A 132 -7.54 -9.27 -0.72
CA PRO A 132 -6.16 -9.32 -0.29
C PRO A 132 -5.93 -10.39 0.78
N VAL A 133 -4.69 -10.87 0.82
CA VAL A 133 -4.16 -11.67 1.92
C VAL A 133 -3.95 -10.75 3.13
N LEU A 134 -4.32 -11.22 4.30
CA LEU A 134 -4.15 -10.57 5.59
C LEU A 134 -3.26 -11.44 6.48
N THR A 135 -2.24 -10.81 7.07
CA THR A 135 -1.41 -11.41 8.12
C THR A 135 -1.41 -10.50 9.33
N VAL A 136 -1.48 -11.07 10.54
CA VAL A 136 -1.41 -10.31 11.79
C VAL A 136 -0.10 -10.65 12.50
N LYS A 137 0.55 -9.64 13.07
CA LYS A 137 1.79 -9.84 13.83
C LYS A 137 1.87 -8.86 15.00
N SER A 138 2.29 -9.34 16.16
CA SER A 138 2.73 -8.48 17.26
C SER A 138 4.24 -8.22 17.14
N LEU A 139 4.65 -6.96 17.12
CA LEU A 139 6.04 -6.54 17.05
C LEU A 139 6.47 -5.88 18.35
N GLN A 140 7.54 -6.39 18.95
CA GLN A 140 8.20 -5.75 20.08
C GLN A 140 8.78 -4.39 19.67
N ALA A 141 9.11 -3.58 20.68
CA ALA A 141 9.83 -2.33 20.47
C ALA A 141 11.10 -2.57 19.65
N ARG A 142 11.31 -1.77 18.60
CA ARG A 142 12.46 -1.86 17.68
C ARG A 142 12.58 -3.19 16.92
N GLU A 143 11.59 -4.08 16.99
CA GLU A 143 11.62 -5.35 16.27
C GLU A 143 11.58 -5.15 14.75
N ARG A 144 12.33 -5.99 14.04
CA ARG A 144 12.21 -6.19 12.60
C ARG A 144 11.68 -7.59 12.36
N TRP A 145 10.65 -7.68 11.54
CA TRP A 145 10.13 -8.94 11.04
C TRP A 145 10.20 -8.95 9.52
N ALA A 146 10.70 -10.05 8.97
CA ALA A 146 10.83 -10.25 7.54
C ALA A 146 10.11 -11.54 7.14
N PHE A 147 9.43 -11.50 6.00
CA PHE A 147 8.75 -12.64 5.40
C PHE A 147 8.75 -12.49 3.88
N ASP A 148 8.46 -13.58 3.19
CA ASP A 148 8.48 -13.62 1.74
C ASP A 148 7.06 -13.67 1.17
N LEU A 149 6.86 -13.09 0.00
CA LEU A 149 5.65 -13.24 -0.79
C LEU A 149 5.99 -13.47 -2.26
N GLU A 150 5.07 -14.07 -3.01
CA GLU A 150 5.23 -14.29 -4.44
C GLU A 150 4.53 -13.18 -5.21
N ALA A 151 5.28 -12.40 -6.00
CA ALA A 151 4.73 -11.37 -6.86
C ALA A 151 4.46 -11.91 -8.27
N ARG A 152 3.38 -11.47 -8.90
CA ARG A 152 3.05 -11.83 -10.28
C ARG A 152 3.57 -10.79 -11.26
N GLY A 153 4.26 -11.24 -12.30
CA GLY A 153 4.78 -10.36 -13.35
C GLY A 153 3.65 -9.72 -14.15
N GLY A 154 3.77 -8.43 -14.44
CA GLY A 154 2.76 -7.67 -15.18
C GLY A 154 1.52 -7.28 -14.36
N GLU A 155 1.51 -7.58 -13.06
CA GLU A 155 0.48 -7.12 -12.12
C GLU A 155 1.08 -6.16 -11.10
N ILE A 156 0.27 -5.23 -10.59
CA ILE A 156 0.66 -4.43 -9.43
C ILE A 156 0.70 -5.32 -8.20
N LEU A 157 1.85 -5.35 -7.53
CA LEU A 157 1.97 -5.78 -6.15
C LEU A 157 1.78 -4.56 -5.25
N ARG A 158 0.79 -4.62 -4.36
CA ARG A 158 0.62 -3.67 -3.27
C ARG A 158 0.79 -4.38 -1.94
N VAL A 159 1.66 -3.84 -1.10
CA VAL A 159 1.88 -4.30 0.27
C VAL A 159 1.61 -3.13 1.19
N ALA A 160 0.86 -3.34 2.25
CA ALA A 160 0.62 -2.33 3.26
C ALA A 160 0.74 -2.94 4.65
N ALA A 161 1.26 -2.17 5.60
CA ALA A 161 1.18 -2.52 7.03
C ALA A 161 0.33 -1.46 7.74
N ILE A 162 -0.65 -1.92 8.48
CA ILE A 162 -1.54 -1.09 9.29
C ILE A 162 -1.18 -1.36 10.74
N GLY A 163 -0.59 -0.39 11.43
CA GLY A 163 -0.38 -0.42 12.88
C GLY A 163 -1.65 -0.06 13.65
N ASP A 164 -1.68 -0.44 14.91
CA ASP A 164 -2.74 -0.06 15.87
C ASP A 164 -2.75 1.44 16.22
N GLY A 165 -1.66 2.15 15.92
CA GLY A 165 -1.52 3.60 16.13
C GLY A 165 -0.56 3.99 17.26
N ASP A 166 0.02 3.01 17.97
CA ASP A 166 0.88 3.29 19.13
C ASP A 166 2.31 3.73 18.75
N THR A 167 2.73 3.47 17.51
CA THR A 167 4.12 3.70 17.07
C THR A 167 4.25 3.81 15.55
N ASN A 168 5.39 4.37 15.10
CA ASN A 168 5.79 4.43 13.69
C ASN A 168 6.20 3.05 13.16
N ILE A 169 5.70 2.69 11.98
CA ILE A 169 6.00 1.45 11.26
C ILE A 169 6.67 1.79 9.94
N ASP A 170 7.79 1.14 9.65
CA ASP A 170 8.42 1.21 8.33
C ASP A 170 8.17 -0.09 7.54
N LEU A 171 8.06 0.06 6.22
CA LEU A 171 7.93 -1.03 5.25
C LEU A 171 9.05 -0.94 4.21
N THR A 172 9.70 -2.06 3.91
CA THR A 172 10.63 -2.16 2.79
C THR A 172 10.35 -3.43 2.00
N VAL A 173 10.35 -3.33 0.67
CA VAL A 173 10.20 -4.47 -0.24
C VAL A 173 11.47 -4.63 -1.07
N ARG A 174 11.98 -5.85 -1.15
CA ARG A 174 13.17 -6.23 -1.94
C ARG A 174 12.82 -7.27 -2.99
N ASP A 175 13.44 -7.16 -4.16
CA ASP A 175 13.36 -8.20 -5.19
C ASP A 175 14.21 -9.43 -4.83
N ALA A 176 14.09 -10.48 -5.63
CA ALA A 176 14.85 -11.73 -5.44
C ALA A 176 16.39 -11.57 -5.51
N ARG A 177 16.90 -10.42 -5.97
CA ARG A 177 18.34 -10.10 -5.97
C ARG A 177 18.75 -9.30 -4.72
N GLY A 178 17.82 -9.07 -3.80
CA GLY A 178 18.01 -8.25 -2.60
C GLY A 178 17.97 -6.74 -2.86
N ALA A 179 17.63 -6.30 -4.08
CA ALA A 179 17.54 -4.87 -4.39
C ALA A 179 16.26 -4.30 -3.79
N VAL A 180 16.36 -3.18 -3.07
CA VAL A 180 15.19 -2.45 -2.55
C VAL A 180 14.43 -1.87 -3.74
N VAL A 181 13.20 -2.35 -3.94
CA VAL A 181 12.31 -1.89 -5.01
C VAL A 181 11.26 -0.91 -4.51
N CYS A 182 10.98 -0.91 -3.20
CA CYS A 182 10.15 0.09 -2.55
C CYS A 182 10.52 0.22 -1.07
N ARG A 183 10.37 1.44 -0.54
CA ARG A 183 10.48 1.75 0.88
C ARG A 183 9.44 2.80 1.23
N ASP A 184 8.77 2.59 2.35
CA ASP A 184 7.95 3.57 3.03
C ASP A 184 8.38 3.64 4.50
N GLY A 185 8.61 4.85 5.00
CA GLY A 185 9.09 5.13 6.35
C GLY A 185 8.85 6.59 6.70
N PHE A 186 7.67 7.09 6.35
CA PHE A 186 7.32 8.51 6.48
C PHE A 186 6.96 8.95 7.92
N GLY A 187 7.15 8.07 8.90
CA GLY A 187 6.91 8.39 10.31
C GLY A 187 5.46 8.18 10.74
N ASP A 188 4.71 7.36 10.02
CA ASP A 188 3.31 7.02 10.28
C ASP A 188 3.16 5.53 10.63
N HIS A 189 1.92 5.10 10.85
CA HIS A 189 1.58 3.70 11.16
C HIS A 189 0.80 3.04 10.02
N TYR A 190 0.85 3.58 8.80
CA TYR A 190 0.18 3.07 7.61
C TYR A 190 1.09 2.98 6.36
N PRO A 191 2.34 2.48 6.46
CA PRO A 191 3.23 2.48 5.31
C PRO A 191 2.70 1.57 4.18
N VAL A 192 2.84 2.03 2.94
CA VAL A 192 2.36 1.35 1.74
C VAL A 192 3.42 1.33 0.63
N CYS A 193 3.65 0.13 0.08
CA CYS A 193 4.48 -0.07 -1.08
C CYS A 193 3.67 -0.52 -2.29
N THR A 194 3.90 0.15 -3.42
CA THR A 194 3.38 -0.25 -4.74
C THR A 194 4.55 -0.60 -5.64
N VAL A 195 4.57 -1.81 -6.15
CA VAL A 195 5.61 -2.33 -7.05
C VAL A 195 4.96 -2.86 -8.31
N SER A 196 5.56 -2.58 -9.47
CA SER A 196 5.14 -3.09 -10.78
C SER A 196 6.19 -4.07 -11.33
N PRO A 197 6.28 -5.30 -10.79
CA PRO A 197 7.27 -6.28 -11.24
C PRO A 197 7.00 -6.69 -12.70
N ARG A 198 8.03 -6.58 -13.56
CA ARG A 198 7.93 -7.04 -14.96
C ARG A 198 7.88 -8.55 -15.08
N THR A 199 8.68 -9.23 -14.27
CA THR A 199 8.70 -10.68 -14.11
C THR A 199 8.20 -11.03 -12.73
N GLY A 200 7.42 -12.11 -12.62
CA GLY A 200 7.04 -12.62 -11.32
C GLY A 200 8.24 -13.17 -10.55
N GLY A 201 8.03 -13.42 -9.26
CA GLY A 201 9.02 -14.02 -8.39
C GLY A 201 8.88 -13.61 -6.94
N GLN A 202 9.71 -14.24 -6.11
CA GLN A 202 9.78 -13.98 -4.69
C GLN A 202 10.21 -12.54 -4.40
N MET A 203 9.51 -11.92 -3.46
CA MET A 203 9.83 -10.61 -2.88
C MET A 203 9.96 -10.78 -1.37
N GLN A 204 10.96 -10.15 -0.78
CA GLN A 204 11.10 -10.08 0.67
C GLN A 204 10.48 -8.78 1.17
N VAL A 205 9.63 -8.89 2.19
CA VAL A 205 9.03 -7.76 2.89
C VAL A 205 9.66 -7.65 4.27
N ASP A 206 10.18 -6.47 4.61
CA ASP A 206 10.64 -6.12 5.95
C ASP A 206 9.64 -5.13 6.57
N ILE A 207 9.12 -5.47 7.75
CA ILE A 207 8.36 -4.56 8.62
C ILE A 207 9.22 -4.22 9.83
N VAL A 208 9.29 -2.95 10.20
CA VAL A 208 10.05 -2.51 11.37
C VAL A 208 9.19 -1.63 12.26
N ASN A 209 9.03 -2.01 13.53
CA ASN A 209 8.53 -1.12 14.55
C ASN A 209 9.65 -0.13 14.93
N ARG A 210 9.44 1.16 14.69
CA ARG A 210 10.45 2.19 14.95
C ARG A 210 10.38 2.80 16.34
N GLY A 211 9.34 2.56 17.10
CA GLY A 211 9.17 3.13 18.44
C GLY A 211 9.65 2.22 19.55
N ASP A 212 9.40 2.71 20.77
CA ASP A 212 9.89 2.14 22.02
C ASP A 212 8.82 1.33 22.78
N VAL A 213 7.64 1.13 22.16
CA VAL A 213 6.55 0.30 22.66
C VAL A 213 6.28 -0.84 21.68
N TRP A 214 5.67 -1.92 22.17
CA TRP A 214 5.15 -2.97 21.30
C TRP A 214 3.94 -2.45 20.51
N THR A 215 3.63 -3.08 19.39
CA THR A 215 2.50 -2.72 18.53
C THR A 215 2.00 -3.95 17.79
N LYS A 216 0.73 -3.96 17.44
CA LYS A 216 0.15 -4.93 16.52
C LYS A 216 0.08 -4.35 15.12
N VAL A 217 0.44 -5.16 14.14
CA VAL A 217 0.36 -4.82 12.72
C VAL A 217 -0.50 -5.81 11.96
N GLN A 218 -1.30 -5.27 11.03
CA GLN A 218 -2.05 -6.01 10.02
C GLN A 218 -1.45 -5.73 8.66
N ILE A 219 -0.93 -6.77 8.04
CA ILE A 219 -0.24 -6.69 6.76
C ILE A 219 -1.19 -7.18 5.67
N LEU A 220 -1.27 -6.42 4.59
CA LEU A 220 -2.11 -6.69 3.44
C LEU A 220 -1.26 -6.83 2.18
N SER A 221 -1.52 -7.87 1.39
CA SER A 221 -0.91 -8.06 0.07
C SER A 221 -1.89 -8.70 -0.92
N ASN A 222 -1.55 -8.72 -2.20
CA ASN A 222 -2.43 -9.23 -3.27
C ASN A 222 -1.81 -10.34 -4.11
#